data_AF-A0A2E4JRR6-F1
#
_entry.id   AF-A0A2E4JRR6-F1
#
_cell.length_a   1.000
_cell.length_b   1.000
_cell.length_c   1.000
_cell.angle_alpha   90.00
_cell.angle_beta   90.00
_cell.angle_gamma   90.00
#
_symmetry.space_group_name_H-M   'P 1'
#
loop_
_entity.id
_entity.type
_entity.pdbx_description
1 polymer ?
#
loop_
_entity_poly.entity_id
_entity_poly.type
_entity_poly.pdbx_seq_one_letter_code
_entity_poly.pdbx_strand_id
1 'polypeptide(L)'
;MTELDAIDKAILNLIQWDFPLSRRPFAEIGKQLNISEEESRRRIKSIKETGIIRQINAIFDTRRLGYKSVLAAMSIKPENLDQVASKINEHPGVSHNYERDHEYNLWFTIAVPPNGSIQRDLANFTNLAGVIKYRLLPTLRLYKIGVRLDMVNDDPENPKPTDKPSHVDQIPFRVTERDKDFIRELQTDIEIIPEPFNKPAKRLEITVDQLFEKAMEYERIGVMRRFAAILRHRDVGFIANGMIVWKVPEERIDEIGTKLAEFPQVSHCYQRPVYQDWPYNLFSMVHARTNEACEKIGKEMSRHIGITEYRILFSSKEFKKERVKYFEENFEQINLWN
;
A
#
# COMPACT_ATOMS: atom_id res chain seq x y z
N MET A 1 7.40 25.05 -4.98
CA MET A 1 7.97 23.69 -4.89
C MET A 1 9.41 23.80 -5.34
N THR A 2 10.36 23.25 -4.59
CA THR A 2 11.74 23.11 -5.08
C THR A 2 11.68 22.18 -6.28
N GLU A 3 12.08 22.68 -7.45
CA GLU A 3 12.10 21.89 -8.67
C GLU A 3 13.11 20.75 -8.50
N LEU A 4 12.68 19.50 -8.71
CA LEU A 4 13.55 18.33 -8.61
C LEU A 4 14.48 18.32 -9.82
N ASP A 5 15.79 18.41 -9.56
CA ASP A 5 16.78 18.27 -10.62
C ASP A 5 16.97 16.79 -11.05
N ALA A 6 17.80 16.56 -12.06
CA ALA A 6 18.06 15.22 -12.58
C ALA A 6 18.66 14.27 -11.53
N ILE A 7 19.48 14.77 -10.60
CA ILE A 7 20.09 13.98 -9.53
C ILE A 7 19.02 13.61 -8.50
N ASP A 8 18.14 14.54 -8.14
CA ASP A 8 17.05 14.26 -7.20
C ASP A 8 16.08 13.21 -7.76
N LYS A 9 15.74 13.28 -9.06
CA LYS A 9 14.96 12.25 -9.75
C LYS A 9 15.67 10.89 -9.77
N ALA A 10 16.98 10.88 -10.01
CA ALA A 10 17.78 9.65 -9.99
C ALA A 10 17.86 9.03 -8.59
N ILE A 11 18.05 9.84 -7.54
CA ILE A 11 17.98 9.44 -6.14
C ILE A 11 16.62 8.79 -5.87
N LEU A 12 15.53 9.50 -6.17
CA LEU A 12 14.16 9.04 -5.93
C LEU A 12 13.87 7.71 -6.61
N ASN A 13 14.29 7.56 -7.86
CA ASN A 13 14.18 6.28 -8.56
C ASN A 13 14.94 5.21 -7.78
N LEU A 14 16.25 5.38 -7.52
CA LEU A 14 17.06 4.38 -6.85
C LEU A 14 16.43 3.90 -5.53
N ILE A 15 16.13 4.84 -4.62
CA ILE A 15 15.65 4.50 -3.27
C ILE A 15 14.22 3.96 -3.25
N GLN A 16 13.41 4.21 -4.29
CA GLN A 16 12.08 3.61 -4.44
C GLN A 16 12.17 2.13 -4.85
N TRP A 17 13.19 1.77 -5.62
CA TRP A 17 13.43 0.40 -6.05
C TRP A 17 13.98 -0.43 -4.90
N ASP A 18 15.13 0.00 -4.39
CA ASP A 18 15.88 -0.69 -3.35
C ASP A 18 16.74 0.34 -2.59
N PHE A 19 16.50 0.47 -1.29
CA PHE A 19 17.33 1.31 -0.45
C PHE A 19 18.43 0.43 0.18
N PRO A 20 19.71 0.78 0.04
CA PRO A 20 20.79 -0.11 0.46
C PRO A 20 20.73 -0.48 1.94
N LEU A 21 20.74 -1.79 2.22
CA LEU A 21 20.90 -2.34 3.57
C LEU A 21 22.40 -2.48 3.89
N SER A 22 23.08 -1.35 4.04
CA SER A 22 24.50 -1.29 4.35
C SER A 22 24.78 -0.33 5.51
N ARG A 23 25.98 -0.42 6.11
CA ARG A 23 26.36 0.41 7.26
C ARG A 23 26.31 1.92 6.94
N ARG A 24 26.64 2.29 5.69
CA ARG A 24 26.65 3.67 5.19
C ARG A 24 25.83 3.78 3.89
N PRO A 25 24.50 3.69 3.96
CA PRO A 25 23.67 3.57 2.76
C PRO A 25 23.72 4.82 1.88
N PHE A 26 23.90 6.00 2.48
CA PHE A 26 24.04 7.26 1.74
C PHE A 26 25.37 7.37 0.99
N ALA A 27 26.43 6.71 1.47
CA ALA A 27 27.71 6.63 0.75
C ALA A 27 27.57 5.73 -0.49
N GLU A 28 26.81 4.65 -0.36
CA GLU A 28 26.53 3.73 -1.46
C GLU A 28 25.66 4.38 -2.54
N ILE A 29 24.60 5.09 -2.14
CA ILE A 29 23.79 5.93 -3.04
C ILE A 29 24.69 6.96 -3.74
N GLY A 30 25.55 7.65 -2.97
CA GLY A 30 26.49 8.62 -3.52
C GLY A 30 27.41 8.01 -4.58
N LYS A 31 28.00 6.85 -4.29
CA LYS A 31 28.85 6.10 -5.23
C LYS A 31 28.10 5.73 -6.52
N GLN A 32 26.86 5.24 -6.42
CA GLN A 32 26.07 4.86 -7.60
C GLN A 32 25.73 6.05 -8.50
N LEU A 33 25.57 7.24 -7.91
CA LEU A 33 25.19 8.47 -8.63
C LEU A 33 26.37 9.42 -8.86
N ASN A 34 27.60 8.99 -8.55
CA ASN A 34 28.81 9.79 -8.67
C ASN A 34 28.75 11.14 -7.92
N ILE A 35 28.22 11.13 -6.70
CA ILE A 35 28.18 12.26 -5.76
C ILE A 35 28.76 11.86 -4.39
N SER A 36 29.11 12.83 -3.55
CA SER A 36 29.59 12.54 -2.19
C SER A 36 28.47 12.00 -1.28
N GLU A 37 28.84 11.28 -0.22
CA GLU A 37 27.89 10.85 0.82
C GLU A 37 27.14 12.04 1.44
N GLU A 38 27.86 13.14 1.68
CA GLU A 38 27.29 14.36 2.24
C GLU A 38 26.22 14.94 1.32
N GLU A 39 26.50 15.00 0.02
CA GLU A 39 25.55 15.52 -0.97
C GLU A 39 24.33 14.62 -1.12
N SER A 40 24.52 13.29 -1.20
CA SER A 40 23.41 12.31 -1.22
C SER A 40 22.49 12.50 -0.01
N ARG A 41 23.07 12.55 1.19
CA ARG A 41 22.34 12.70 2.44
C ARG A 41 21.61 14.04 2.52
N ARG A 42 22.26 15.14 2.12
CA ARG A 42 21.67 16.49 2.08
C ARG A 42 20.46 16.54 1.15
N ARG A 43 20.58 15.97 -0.05
CA ARG A 43 19.49 15.91 -1.04
C ARG A 43 18.31 15.07 -0.55
N ILE A 44 18.56 13.84 -0.08
CA ILE A 44 17.50 12.96 0.45
C ILE A 44 16.78 13.64 1.63
N LYS A 45 17.52 14.29 2.53
CA LYS A 45 16.95 15.05 3.64
C LYS A 45 16.05 16.18 3.12
N SER A 46 16.53 16.98 2.16
CA SER A 46 15.74 18.07 1.58
C SER A 46 14.47 17.56 0.88
N ILE A 47 14.55 16.50 0.08
CA ILE A 47 13.40 15.88 -0.60
C ILE A 47 12.40 15.31 0.42
N LYS A 48 12.87 14.82 1.57
CA LYS A 48 12.01 14.35 2.67
C LYS A 48 11.32 15.51 3.38
N GLU A 49 12.02 16.64 3.60
CA GLU A 49 11.48 17.86 4.20
C GLU A 49 10.41 18.54 3.33
N THR A 50 10.50 18.42 2.00
CA THR A 50 9.42 18.89 1.10
C THR A 50 8.18 18.00 1.13
N GLY A 51 8.27 16.82 1.76
CA GLY A 51 7.17 15.87 1.90
C GLY A 51 7.06 14.85 0.76
N ILE A 52 7.92 14.91 -0.25
CA ILE A 52 7.90 13.98 -1.41
C ILE A 52 8.22 12.55 -0.93
N ILE A 53 9.30 12.37 -0.16
CA ILE A 53 9.56 11.11 0.54
C ILE A 53 8.74 11.09 1.82
N ARG A 54 7.78 10.17 1.92
CA ARG A 54 6.96 9.99 3.12
C ARG A 54 7.76 9.32 4.24
N GLN A 55 8.46 8.25 3.91
CA GLN A 55 9.25 7.44 4.84
C GLN A 55 10.18 6.51 4.04
N ILE A 56 11.23 6.02 4.67
CA ILE A 56 12.13 4.98 4.15
C ILE A 56 12.19 3.89 5.21
N ASN A 57 11.67 2.71 4.89
CA ASN A 57 11.56 1.60 5.84
C ASN A 57 11.31 0.26 5.15
N ALA A 58 11.24 -0.81 5.94
CA ALA A 58 10.84 -2.13 5.47
C ALA A 58 9.36 -2.17 5.05
N ILE A 59 9.10 -2.80 3.91
CA ILE A 59 7.76 -3.05 3.39
C ILE A 59 7.42 -4.52 3.58
N PHE A 60 6.75 -4.86 4.68
CA PHE A 60 6.36 -6.24 4.97
C PHE A 60 5.12 -6.70 4.21
N ASP A 61 5.05 -8.01 3.93
CA ASP A 61 3.84 -8.66 3.43
C ASP A 61 2.90 -8.99 4.60
N THR A 62 1.77 -8.29 4.65
CA THR A 62 0.75 -8.43 5.69
C THR A 62 0.31 -9.89 5.91
N ARG A 63 0.13 -10.67 4.84
CA ARG A 63 -0.36 -12.05 4.95
C ARG A 63 0.71 -12.98 5.50
N ARG A 64 1.96 -12.76 5.12
CA ARG A 64 3.12 -13.51 5.66
C ARG A 64 3.31 -13.27 7.15
N LEU A 65 2.93 -12.10 7.66
CA LEU A 65 2.89 -11.78 9.09
C LEU A 65 1.68 -12.39 9.83
N GLY A 66 0.80 -13.12 9.14
CA GLY A 66 -0.41 -13.71 9.70
C GLY A 66 -1.56 -12.73 9.93
N TYR A 67 -1.39 -11.46 9.53
CA TYR A 67 -2.48 -10.49 9.59
C TYR A 67 -3.56 -10.84 8.56
N LYS A 68 -4.82 -10.68 8.96
CA LYS A 68 -5.98 -10.82 8.08
C LYS A 68 -6.40 -9.43 7.64
N SER A 69 -6.53 -9.21 6.33
CA SER A 69 -6.97 -7.91 5.81
C SER A 69 -8.20 -8.06 4.93
N VAL A 70 -9.11 -7.10 5.03
CA VAL A 70 -10.35 -7.04 4.24
C VAL A 70 -10.61 -5.61 3.77
N LEU A 71 -11.17 -5.49 2.58
CA LEU A 71 -11.81 -4.25 2.14
C LEU A 71 -13.26 -4.27 2.66
N ALA A 72 -13.63 -3.30 3.47
CA ALA A 72 -14.98 -3.11 3.94
C ALA A 72 -15.63 -1.95 3.19
N ALA A 73 -16.90 -2.13 2.81
CA ALA A 73 -17.74 -1.11 2.20
C ALA A 73 -18.97 -0.91 3.07
N MET A 74 -19.30 0.33 3.42
CA MET A 74 -20.45 0.69 4.25
C MET A 74 -21.35 1.67 3.52
N SER A 75 -22.65 1.46 3.65
CA SER A 75 -23.68 2.42 3.28
C SER A 75 -24.07 3.18 4.53
N ILE A 76 -23.85 4.49 4.53
CA ILE A 76 -24.01 5.37 5.67
C ILE A 76 -24.89 6.54 5.26
N LYS A 77 -25.80 6.94 6.14
CA LYS A 77 -26.58 8.16 5.94
C LYS A 77 -25.65 9.38 5.77
N PRO A 78 -25.87 10.25 4.77
CA PRO A 78 -24.95 11.36 4.46
C PRO A 78 -24.60 12.23 5.68
N GLU A 79 -25.56 12.51 6.55
CA GLU A 79 -25.40 13.32 7.76
C GLU A 79 -24.50 12.69 8.83
N ASN A 80 -24.27 11.37 8.79
CA ASN A 80 -23.42 10.65 9.73
C ASN A 80 -22.06 10.25 9.16
N LEU A 81 -21.83 10.46 7.85
CA LEU A 81 -20.65 9.96 7.14
C LEU A 81 -19.33 10.36 7.81
N ASP A 82 -19.15 11.65 8.07
CA ASP A 82 -17.92 12.19 8.65
C ASP A 82 -17.68 11.67 10.07
N GLN A 83 -18.74 11.56 10.87
CA GLN A 83 -18.65 11.05 12.24
C GLN A 83 -18.25 9.57 12.25
N VAL A 84 -18.91 8.75 11.43
CA VAL A 84 -18.61 7.31 11.33
C VAL A 84 -17.21 7.10 10.77
N ALA A 85 -16.81 7.85 9.74
CA ALA A 85 -15.48 7.77 9.17
C ALA A 85 -14.39 8.13 10.20
N SER A 86 -14.62 9.18 11.00
CA SER A 86 -13.72 9.56 12.10
C SER A 86 -13.59 8.44 13.13
N LYS A 87 -14.68 7.79 13.51
CA LYS A 87 -14.66 6.68 14.48
C LYS A 87 -13.92 5.45 13.94
N ILE A 88 -14.11 5.12 12.67
CA ILE A 88 -13.39 4.04 11.98
C ILE A 88 -11.89 4.35 11.90
N ASN A 89 -11.51 5.62 11.70
CA ASN A 89 -10.11 6.03 11.63
C ASN A 89 -9.32 5.80 12.92
N GLU A 90 -9.97 5.77 14.07
CA GLU A 90 -9.34 5.49 15.37
C GLU A 90 -8.78 4.06 15.44
N HIS A 91 -9.30 3.14 14.64
CA HIS A 91 -8.83 1.76 14.66
C HIS A 91 -7.44 1.64 14.01
N PRO A 92 -6.42 1.11 14.72
CA PRO A 92 -5.03 1.10 14.24
C PRO A 92 -4.82 0.16 13.05
N GLY A 93 -5.72 -0.81 12.88
CA GLY A 93 -5.78 -1.68 11.70
C GLY A 93 -6.31 -1.01 10.43
N VAL A 94 -6.97 0.16 10.52
CA VAL A 94 -7.53 0.84 9.35
C VAL A 94 -6.43 1.66 8.67
N SER A 95 -6.07 1.26 7.46
CA SER A 95 -4.99 1.88 6.67
C SER A 95 -5.51 2.93 5.69
N HIS A 96 -6.63 2.65 5.05
CA HIS A 96 -7.25 3.48 4.03
C HIS A 96 -8.70 3.67 4.41
N ASN A 97 -9.21 4.90 4.30
CA ASN A 97 -10.62 5.21 4.49
C ASN A 97 -11.03 6.32 3.53
N TYR A 98 -11.98 6.02 2.65
CA TYR A 98 -12.38 6.87 1.53
C TYR A 98 -13.89 6.97 1.43
N GLU A 99 -14.36 8.17 1.16
CA GLU A 99 -15.69 8.36 0.59
C GLU A 99 -15.65 8.02 -0.90
N ARG A 100 -16.68 7.33 -1.39
CA ARG A 100 -16.84 7.04 -2.82
C ARG A 100 -18.27 7.35 -3.27
N ASP A 101 -18.40 7.76 -4.53
CA ASP A 101 -19.70 8.01 -5.16
C ASP A 101 -20.43 6.69 -5.48
N HIS A 102 -21.09 6.12 -4.47
CA HIS A 102 -21.85 4.88 -4.54
C HIS A 102 -22.82 4.78 -3.34
N GLU A 103 -23.84 3.91 -3.41
CA GLU A 103 -24.71 3.60 -2.27
C GLU A 103 -23.92 3.14 -1.04
N TYR A 104 -22.87 2.35 -1.28
CA TYR A 104 -21.78 2.12 -0.34
C TYR A 104 -20.84 3.31 -0.43
N ASN A 105 -21.12 4.36 0.33
CA ASN A 105 -20.42 5.62 0.25
C ASN A 105 -19.14 5.69 1.09
N LEU A 106 -18.87 4.73 1.98
CA LEU A 106 -17.63 4.66 2.76
C LEU A 106 -16.88 3.35 2.54
N TRP A 107 -15.60 3.44 2.17
CA TRP A 107 -14.75 2.30 1.84
C TRP A 107 -13.45 2.36 2.63
N PHE A 108 -13.16 1.31 3.39
CA PHE A 108 -11.94 1.27 4.18
C PHE A 108 -11.27 -0.11 4.15
N THR A 109 -9.94 -0.11 4.24
CA THR A 109 -9.16 -1.35 4.37
C THR A 109 -8.70 -1.51 5.80
N ILE A 110 -9.15 -2.58 6.45
CA ILE A 110 -8.77 -2.95 7.81
C ILE A 110 -7.88 -4.19 7.76
N ALA A 111 -6.83 -4.19 8.58
CA ALA A 111 -6.02 -5.37 8.87
C ALA A 111 -6.06 -5.64 10.38
N VAL A 112 -6.26 -6.89 10.74
CA VAL A 112 -6.28 -7.35 12.14
C VAL A 112 -5.14 -8.33 12.37
N PRO A 113 -4.54 -8.34 13.58
CA PRO A 113 -3.45 -9.22 13.91
C PRO A 113 -3.89 -10.70 13.88
N PRO A 114 -2.94 -11.67 13.88
CA PRO A 114 -3.26 -13.09 13.82
C PRO A 114 -4.28 -13.56 14.87
N ASN A 115 -4.21 -12.98 16.08
CA ASN A 115 -5.10 -13.28 17.21
C ASN A 115 -6.38 -12.43 17.23
N GLY A 116 -6.52 -11.48 16.29
CA GLY A 116 -7.67 -10.57 16.18
C GLY A 116 -8.82 -11.17 15.36
N SER A 117 -9.96 -10.47 15.38
CA SER A 117 -11.17 -10.87 14.66
C SER A 117 -11.78 -9.69 13.90
N ILE A 118 -11.73 -9.76 12.57
CA ILE A 118 -12.38 -8.81 11.66
C ILE A 118 -13.86 -8.63 12.02
N GLN A 119 -14.55 -9.73 12.31
CA GLN A 119 -15.98 -9.72 12.63
C GLN A 119 -16.26 -8.96 13.92
N ARG A 120 -15.43 -9.15 14.96
CA ARG A 120 -15.56 -8.44 16.23
C ARG A 120 -15.34 -6.94 16.05
N ASP A 121 -14.25 -6.57 15.38
CA ASP A 121 -13.89 -5.16 15.17
C ASP A 121 -14.97 -4.44 14.33
N LEU A 122 -15.57 -5.14 13.35
CA LEU A 122 -16.66 -4.59 12.55
C LEU A 122 -17.98 -4.49 13.29
N ALA A 123 -18.29 -5.38 14.22
CA ALA A 123 -19.52 -5.29 15.01
C ALA A 123 -19.63 -3.93 15.72
N ASN A 124 -18.49 -3.40 16.19
CA ASN A 124 -18.41 -2.08 16.79
C ASN A 124 -18.72 -0.96 15.80
N PHE A 125 -18.31 -1.10 14.54
CA PHE A 125 -18.60 -0.10 13.50
C PHE A 125 -20.04 -0.19 13.00
N THR A 126 -20.60 -1.39 12.89
CA THR A 126 -21.96 -1.58 12.37
C THR A 126 -23.05 -1.07 13.32
N ASN A 127 -22.73 -0.95 14.60
CA ASN A 127 -23.63 -0.39 15.61
C ASN A 127 -23.59 1.16 15.68
N LEU A 128 -22.72 1.81 14.89
CA LEU A 128 -22.66 3.27 14.85
C LEU A 128 -23.92 3.84 14.21
N ALA A 129 -24.39 4.96 14.76
CA ALA A 129 -25.56 5.67 14.24
C ALA A 129 -25.35 6.05 12.76
N GLY A 130 -26.35 5.77 11.93
CA GLY A 130 -26.34 6.08 10.51
C GLY A 130 -25.78 4.99 9.59
N VAL A 131 -25.19 3.92 10.12
CA VAL A 131 -24.79 2.74 9.31
C VAL A 131 -26.03 1.94 8.92
N ILE A 132 -26.25 1.76 7.62
CA ILE A 132 -27.43 1.08 7.07
C ILE A 132 -27.10 -0.39 6.78
N LYS A 133 -26.00 -0.63 6.07
CA LYS A 133 -25.52 -1.97 5.70
C LYS A 133 -24.04 -1.94 5.35
N TYR A 134 -23.40 -3.11 5.36
CA TYR A 134 -21.97 -3.24 5.07
C TYR A 134 -21.65 -4.50 4.26
N ARG A 135 -20.52 -4.52 3.57
CA ARG A 135 -19.98 -5.68 2.86
C ARG A 135 -18.53 -5.90 3.22
N LEU A 136 -18.19 -7.18 3.35
CA LEU A 136 -16.82 -7.63 3.52
C LEU A 136 -16.32 -8.19 2.21
N LEU A 137 -15.27 -7.59 1.68
CA LEU A 137 -14.75 -7.96 0.39
C LEU A 137 -13.31 -8.45 0.59
N PRO A 138 -13.08 -9.65 1.17
CA PRO A 138 -11.74 -10.21 1.28
C PRO A 138 -11.15 -10.47 -0.10
N THR A 139 -9.82 -10.42 -0.19
CA THR A 139 -9.12 -10.81 -1.43
C THR A 139 -9.16 -12.33 -1.54
N LEU A 140 -9.87 -12.85 -2.55
CA LEU A 140 -9.91 -14.28 -2.87
C LEU A 140 -8.68 -14.66 -3.72
N ARG A 141 -8.36 -13.83 -4.71
CA ARG A 141 -7.20 -13.99 -5.59
C ARG A 141 -6.56 -12.64 -5.88
N LEU A 142 -5.23 -12.66 -6.01
CA LEU A 142 -4.41 -11.50 -6.32
C LEU A 142 -3.83 -11.68 -7.73
N TYR A 143 -4.10 -10.73 -8.62
CA TYR A 143 -3.49 -10.70 -9.96
C TYR A 143 -2.36 -9.67 -10.05
N LYS A 144 -2.49 -8.52 -9.37
CA LYS A 144 -1.47 -7.46 -9.35
C LYS A 144 -1.49 -6.66 -8.06
N ILE A 145 -0.31 -6.33 -7.54
CA ILE A 145 -0.13 -5.41 -6.41
C ILE A 145 1.17 -4.64 -6.56
N GLY A 146 1.08 -3.35 -6.89
CA GLY A 146 2.23 -2.48 -6.94
C GLY A 146 1.97 -1.22 -7.73
N VAL A 147 2.33 -0.08 -7.14
CA VAL A 147 2.58 1.16 -7.87
C VAL A 147 4.09 1.37 -7.81
N ARG A 148 4.76 1.37 -8.96
CA ARG A 148 6.11 1.92 -9.07
C ARG A 148 6.03 3.06 -10.07
N LEU A 149 6.37 4.26 -9.61
CA LEU A 149 6.41 5.45 -10.44
C LEU A 149 7.77 5.48 -11.12
N ASP A 150 7.78 5.61 -12.43
CA ASP A 150 8.99 5.93 -13.16
C ASP A 150 9.20 7.45 -13.09
N MET A 151 10.21 7.88 -12.35
CA MET A 151 10.52 9.31 -12.19
C MET A 151 11.47 9.83 -13.27
N VAL A 152 11.89 8.99 -14.23
CA VAL A 152 12.88 9.32 -15.27
C VAL A 152 12.28 9.25 -16.67
N ASN A 153 11.24 8.45 -16.91
CA ASN A 153 10.52 8.47 -18.19
C ASN A 153 9.48 9.61 -18.24
N ASP A 154 9.70 10.57 -19.14
CA ASP A 154 8.82 11.72 -19.43
C ASP A 154 7.57 11.36 -20.26
N ASP A 155 7.19 10.07 -20.40
CA ASP A 155 5.95 9.69 -21.09
C ASP A 155 4.81 9.39 -20.07
N PRO A 156 3.97 10.40 -19.76
CA PRO A 156 2.87 10.23 -18.84
C PRO A 156 1.70 9.39 -19.36
N GLU A 157 1.71 8.99 -20.63
CA GLU A 157 0.65 8.18 -21.23
C GLU A 157 0.97 6.67 -21.18
N ASN A 158 2.23 6.27 -20.94
CA ASN A 158 2.63 4.86 -20.98
C ASN A 158 3.65 4.43 -19.89
N PRO A 159 3.27 4.47 -18.59
CA PRO A 159 4.15 4.04 -17.51
C PRO A 159 4.37 2.52 -17.53
N LYS A 160 5.55 2.05 -17.94
CA LYS A 160 5.83 0.60 -17.99
C LYS A 160 5.98 0.01 -16.58
N PRO A 161 5.19 -1.01 -16.18
CA PRO A 161 5.49 -1.77 -14.98
C PRO A 161 6.81 -2.53 -15.16
N THR A 162 7.82 -2.25 -14.35
CA THR A 162 9.13 -2.92 -14.37
C THR A 162 9.31 -3.89 -13.21
N ASP A 163 8.21 -4.30 -12.57
CA ASP A 163 8.21 -5.38 -11.58
C ASP A 163 8.70 -6.67 -12.24
N LYS A 164 9.96 -7.02 -12.01
CA LYS A 164 10.37 -8.41 -12.12
C LYS A 164 9.77 -9.14 -10.92
N PRO A 165 8.98 -10.21 -11.10
CA PRO A 165 8.65 -11.08 -9.98
C PRO A 165 9.97 -11.57 -9.39
N SER A 166 10.29 -11.16 -8.16
CA SER A 166 11.37 -11.78 -7.43
C SER A 166 10.95 -13.22 -7.15
N HIS A 167 11.87 -14.16 -7.37
CA HIS A 167 11.68 -15.53 -6.91
C HIS A 167 11.59 -15.50 -5.38
N VAL A 168 10.38 -15.53 -4.86
CA VAL A 168 10.12 -15.64 -3.44
C VAL A 168 10.02 -17.12 -3.12
N ASP A 169 10.95 -17.62 -2.31
CA ASP A 169 10.78 -18.93 -1.71
C ASP A 169 9.54 -18.86 -0.81
N GLN A 170 8.45 -19.56 -1.15
CA GLN A 170 7.24 -19.62 -0.33
C GLN A 170 7.45 -20.53 0.90
N ILE A 171 8.52 -20.29 1.64
CA ILE A 171 8.87 -21.02 2.85
C ILE A 171 7.83 -20.70 3.92
N PRO A 172 7.20 -21.68 4.58
CA PRO A 172 6.33 -21.44 5.72
C PRO A 172 7.04 -20.58 6.76
N PHE A 173 6.43 -19.47 7.16
CA PHE A 173 6.98 -18.56 8.17
C PHE A 173 6.00 -18.45 9.33
N ARG A 174 6.47 -18.73 10.54
CA ARG A 174 5.72 -18.55 11.78
C ARG A 174 6.42 -17.47 12.58
N VAL A 175 5.73 -16.34 12.74
CA VAL A 175 6.23 -15.18 13.49
C VAL A 175 6.52 -15.59 14.94
N THR A 176 7.76 -15.37 15.39
CA THR A 176 8.16 -15.46 16.80
C THR A 176 8.09 -14.08 17.48
N GLU A 177 8.14 -14.02 18.81
CA GLU A 177 8.22 -12.71 19.52
C GLU A 177 9.46 -11.92 19.08
N ARG A 178 10.58 -12.62 18.88
CA ARG A 178 11.80 -11.98 18.39
C ARG A 178 11.60 -11.40 16.99
N ASP A 179 10.90 -12.09 16.10
CA ASP A 179 10.59 -11.56 14.77
C ASP A 179 9.74 -10.28 14.87
N LYS A 180 8.80 -10.21 15.82
CA LYS A 180 8.00 -8.99 16.04
C LYS A 180 8.87 -7.81 16.42
N ASP A 181 9.89 -7.99 17.27
CA ASP A 181 10.82 -6.91 17.63
C ASP A 181 11.58 -6.39 16.41
N PHE A 182 12.13 -7.30 15.60
CA PHE A 182 12.76 -6.94 14.33
C PHE A 182 11.81 -6.18 13.40
N ILE A 183 10.56 -6.64 13.29
CA ILE A 183 9.56 -6.02 12.42
C ILE A 183 9.18 -4.62 12.91
N ARG A 184 9.00 -4.44 14.22
CA ARG A 184 8.74 -3.13 14.85
C ARG A 184 9.87 -2.15 14.58
N GLU A 185 11.11 -2.59 14.65
CA GLU A 185 12.27 -1.73 14.39
C GLU A 185 12.43 -1.41 12.90
N LEU A 186 12.37 -2.42 12.03
CA LEU A 186 12.57 -2.25 10.59
C LEU A 186 11.42 -1.49 9.91
N GLN A 187 10.20 -1.50 10.46
CA GLN A 187 9.08 -0.71 9.96
C GLN A 187 9.17 0.78 10.34
N THR A 188 10.10 1.17 11.22
CA THR A 188 10.31 2.58 11.55
C THR A 188 11.02 3.31 10.41
N ASP A 189 10.66 4.58 10.24
CA ASP A 189 11.31 5.45 9.27
C ASP A 189 12.76 5.74 9.68
N ILE A 190 13.70 5.62 8.74
CA ILE A 190 15.12 5.83 9.05
C ILE A 190 15.43 7.31 9.34
N GLU A 191 16.41 7.50 10.20
CA GLU A 191 17.06 8.78 10.41
C GLU A 191 18.08 9.05 9.29
N ILE A 192 18.14 10.29 8.78
CA ILE A 192 19.04 10.65 7.66
C ILE A 192 20.43 11.03 8.21
N ILE A 193 21.14 10.03 8.74
CA ILE A 193 22.49 10.11 9.33
C ILE A 193 23.44 9.08 8.68
N PRO A 194 24.77 9.22 8.79
CA PRO A 194 25.71 8.31 8.13
C PRO A 194 25.49 6.81 8.40
N GLU A 195 25.16 6.45 9.64
CA GLU A 195 24.99 5.05 10.07
C GLU A 195 23.61 4.83 10.71
N PRO A 196 22.54 4.80 9.91
CA PRO A 196 21.17 4.86 10.43
C PRO A 196 20.72 3.57 11.14
N PHE A 197 21.41 2.45 10.89
CA PHE A 197 21.08 1.14 11.43
C PHE A 197 21.71 0.84 12.80
N ASN A 198 22.63 1.68 13.28
CA ASN A 198 23.26 1.50 14.60
C ASN A 198 22.24 1.58 15.74
N LYS A 199 21.32 2.55 15.68
CA LYS A 199 20.29 2.74 16.73
C LYS A 199 19.31 1.55 16.78
N PRO A 200 18.69 1.10 15.66
CA PRO A 200 17.88 -0.11 15.63
C PRO A 200 18.61 -1.36 16.13
N ALA A 201 19.85 -1.60 15.67
CA ALA A 201 20.64 -2.76 16.09
C ALA A 201 20.91 -2.74 17.61
N LYS A 202 21.23 -1.56 18.17
CA LYS A 202 21.41 -1.38 19.61
C LYS A 202 20.12 -1.65 20.41
N ARG A 203 18.95 -1.17 19.94
CA ARG A 203 17.65 -1.43 20.59
C ARG A 203 17.27 -2.91 20.59
N LEU A 204 17.69 -3.63 19.55
CA LEU A 204 17.52 -5.08 19.46
C LEU A 204 18.62 -5.86 20.20
N GLU A 205 19.64 -5.20 20.76
CA GLU A 205 20.78 -5.85 21.42
C GLU A 205 21.55 -6.81 20.49
N ILE A 206 21.76 -6.39 19.24
CA ILE A 206 22.49 -7.15 18.21
C ILE A 206 23.52 -6.28 17.50
N THR A 207 24.37 -6.93 16.71
CA THR A 207 25.22 -6.23 15.75
C THR A 207 24.42 -5.77 14.53
N VAL A 208 24.94 -4.76 13.82
CA VAL A 208 24.35 -4.28 12.56
C VAL A 208 24.37 -5.38 11.48
N ASP A 209 25.40 -6.23 11.47
CA ASP A 209 25.51 -7.32 10.50
C ASP A 209 24.39 -8.35 10.72
N GLN A 210 24.09 -8.71 11.98
CA GLN A 210 22.94 -9.56 12.31
C GLN A 210 21.59 -8.93 11.94
N LEU A 211 21.46 -7.60 12.05
CA LEU A 211 20.25 -6.90 11.58
C LEU A 211 20.07 -7.05 10.07
N PHE A 212 21.15 -6.89 9.29
CA PHE A 212 21.12 -7.05 7.85
C PHE A 212 20.90 -8.50 7.42
N GLU A 213 21.55 -9.47 8.06
CA GLU A 213 21.30 -10.90 7.84
C GLU A 213 19.81 -11.22 8.01
N LYS A 214 19.19 -10.69 9.06
CA LYS A 214 17.77 -10.90 9.32
C LYS A 214 16.86 -10.20 8.30
N ALA A 215 17.18 -8.97 7.92
CA ALA A 215 16.43 -8.24 6.89
C ALA A 215 16.51 -8.94 5.52
N MET A 216 17.70 -9.39 5.12
CA MET A 216 17.91 -10.16 3.89
C MET A 216 17.22 -11.53 3.94
N GLU A 217 17.21 -12.20 5.10
CA GLU A 217 16.42 -13.42 5.30
C GLU A 217 14.95 -13.14 5.03
N TYR A 218 14.37 -12.10 5.64
CA TYR A 218 12.97 -11.74 5.44
C TYR A 218 12.65 -11.44 3.98
N GLU A 219 13.55 -10.78 3.25
CA GLU A 219 13.37 -10.52 1.83
C GLU A 219 13.35 -11.81 1.01
N ARG A 220 14.35 -12.68 1.24
CA ARG A 220 14.48 -13.96 0.55
C ARG A 220 13.27 -14.87 0.74
N ILE A 221 12.76 -14.93 1.97
CA ILE A 221 11.56 -15.75 2.30
C ILE A 221 10.25 -14.98 2.04
N GLY A 222 10.29 -13.76 1.49
CA GLY A 222 9.13 -12.94 1.15
C GLY A 222 8.30 -12.44 2.33
N VAL A 223 8.83 -12.45 3.54
CA VAL A 223 8.22 -11.77 4.71
C VAL A 223 8.33 -10.26 4.54
N MET A 224 9.49 -9.78 4.11
CA MET A 224 9.72 -8.41 3.66
C MET A 224 9.69 -8.41 2.12
N ARG A 225 8.98 -7.47 1.52
CA ARG A 225 8.99 -7.32 0.05
C ARG A 225 10.23 -6.58 -0.43
N ARG A 226 10.69 -5.61 0.37
CA ARG A 226 11.91 -4.79 0.17
C ARG A 226 12.08 -3.79 1.31
N PHE A 227 13.25 -3.19 1.39
CA PHE A 227 13.50 -1.96 2.15
C PHE A 227 13.59 -0.78 1.18
N ALA A 228 12.70 0.20 1.27
CA ALA A 228 12.60 1.25 0.24
C ALA A 228 11.98 2.56 0.74
N ALA A 229 12.22 3.62 -0.01
CA ALA A 229 11.51 4.88 0.13
C ALA A 229 10.08 4.78 -0.42
N ILE A 230 9.15 5.41 0.28
CA ILE A 230 7.74 5.49 -0.10
C ILE A 230 7.43 6.94 -0.44
N LEU A 231 6.97 7.17 -1.67
CA LEU A 231 6.71 8.53 -2.18
C LEU A 231 5.24 8.95 -1.99
N ARG A 232 4.99 10.25 -1.79
CA ARG A 232 3.64 10.83 -1.85
C ARG A 232 3.21 10.97 -3.32
N HIS A 233 2.09 10.36 -3.67
CA HIS A 233 1.63 10.22 -5.06
C HIS A 233 0.98 11.50 -5.63
N ARG A 234 0.53 12.44 -4.77
CA ARG A 234 -0.22 13.63 -5.21
C ARG A 234 0.64 14.61 -6.01
N ASP A 235 1.96 14.56 -5.86
CA ASP A 235 2.86 15.57 -6.45
C ASP A 235 3.37 15.17 -7.85
N VAL A 236 2.94 14.02 -8.39
CA VAL A 236 3.32 13.52 -9.74
C VAL A 236 2.17 13.60 -10.75
N GLY A 237 1.10 14.35 -10.44
CA GLY A 237 0.04 14.69 -11.40
C GLY A 237 -1.11 13.68 -11.57
N PHE A 238 -1.16 12.60 -10.79
CA PHE A 238 -2.29 11.64 -10.78
C PHE A 238 -3.33 12.02 -9.72
N ILE A 239 -4.32 12.82 -10.11
CA ILE A 239 -5.34 13.36 -9.19
C ILE A 239 -6.51 12.38 -9.04
N ALA A 240 -6.86 11.65 -10.10
CA ALA A 240 -8.00 10.74 -10.13
C ALA A 240 -7.60 9.31 -9.75
N ASN A 241 -8.29 8.76 -8.74
CA ASN A 241 -8.12 7.39 -8.26
C ASN A 241 -9.45 6.64 -8.42
N GLY A 242 -9.59 5.92 -9.53
CA GLY A 242 -10.78 5.15 -9.85
C GLY A 242 -10.62 3.69 -9.42
N MET A 243 -11.46 3.24 -8.49
CA MET A 243 -11.62 1.81 -8.23
C MET A 243 -12.65 1.28 -9.22
N ILE A 244 -12.19 0.62 -10.29
CA ILE A 244 -13.10 0.01 -11.25
C ILE A 244 -13.49 -1.38 -10.74
N VAL A 245 -14.79 -1.62 -10.68
CA VAL A 245 -15.38 -2.88 -10.23
C VAL A 245 -16.11 -3.52 -11.40
N TRP A 246 -15.79 -4.79 -11.67
CA TRP A 246 -16.21 -5.52 -12.86
C TRP A 246 -17.07 -6.71 -12.45
N LYS A 247 -18.15 -6.94 -13.20
CA LYS A 247 -18.96 -8.15 -13.09
C LYS A 247 -18.52 -9.10 -14.19
N VAL A 248 -17.69 -10.06 -13.81
CA VAL A 248 -17.06 -11.01 -14.74
C VAL A 248 -17.72 -12.38 -14.57
N PRO A 249 -18.03 -13.11 -15.65
CA PRO A 249 -18.46 -14.50 -15.55
C PRO A 249 -17.41 -15.37 -14.84
N GLU A 250 -17.85 -16.28 -13.96
CA GLU A 250 -16.95 -17.02 -13.07
C GLU A 250 -15.89 -17.82 -13.83
N GLU A 251 -16.27 -18.41 -14.95
CA GLU A 251 -15.44 -19.18 -15.85
C GLU A 251 -14.35 -18.35 -16.56
N ARG A 252 -14.47 -17.03 -16.57
CA ARG A 252 -13.49 -16.11 -17.20
C ARG A 252 -12.71 -15.27 -16.20
N ILE A 253 -12.94 -15.41 -14.90
CA ILE A 253 -12.33 -14.55 -13.87
C ILE A 253 -10.80 -14.50 -13.99
N ASP A 254 -10.14 -15.65 -14.16
CA ASP A 254 -8.67 -15.70 -14.23
C ASP A 254 -8.08 -15.15 -15.53
N GLU A 255 -8.76 -15.44 -16.65
CA GLU A 255 -8.41 -14.89 -17.95
C GLU A 255 -8.47 -13.35 -17.89
N ILE A 256 -9.58 -12.80 -17.39
CA ILE A 256 -9.79 -11.36 -17.32
C ILE A 256 -8.91 -10.70 -16.25
N GLY A 257 -8.76 -11.33 -15.08
CA GLY A 257 -7.90 -10.83 -14.02
C GLY A 257 -6.45 -10.66 -14.46
N THR A 258 -5.92 -11.64 -15.19
CA THR A 258 -4.57 -11.58 -15.79
C THR A 258 -4.48 -10.48 -16.84
N LYS A 259 -5.44 -10.40 -17.78
CA LYS A 259 -5.48 -9.32 -18.78
C LYS A 259 -5.54 -7.94 -18.16
N LEU A 260 -6.35 -7.74 -17.12
CA LEU A 260 -6.44 -6.48 -16.39
C LEU A 260 -5.12 -6.10 -15.69
N ALA A 261 -4.40 -7.09 -15.17
CA ALA A 261 -3.11 -6.86 -14.54
C ALA A 261 -2.02 -6.40 -15.54
N GLU A 262 -2.12 -6.77 -16.82
CA GLU A 262 -1.16 -6.36 -17.84
C GLU A 262 -1.24 -4.87 -18.19
N PHE A 263 -2.36 -4.20 -17.90
CA PHE A 263 -2.50 -2.77 -18.17
C PHE A 263 -1.51 -1.93 -17.34
N PRO A 264 -0.72 -1.06 -17.99
CA PRO A 264 0.15 -0.08 -17.34
C PRO A 264 -0.55 0.76 -16.27
N GLN A 265 -1.79 1.17 -16.54
CA GLN A 265 -2.57 2.08 -15.70
C GLN A 265 -3.17 1.40 -14.46
N VAL A 266 -3.20 0.06 -14.43
CA VAL A 266 -3.72 -0.72 -13.31
C VAL A 266 -2.62 -0.98 -12.31
N SER A 267 -2.78 -0.46 -11.09
CA SER A 267 -1.81 -0.68 -10.01
C SER A 267 -2.11 -1.91 -9.15
N HIS A 268 -3.38 -2.25 -9.04
CA HIS A 268 -3.83 -3.37 -8.24
C HIS A 268 -4.99 -4.07 -8.91
N CYS A 269 -4.98 -5.40 -8.89
CA CYS A 269 -6.06 -6.21 -9.43
C CYS A 269 -6.35 -7.39 -8.50
N TYR A 270 -7.59 -7.51 -8.04
CA TYR A 270 -8.04 -8.49 -7.04
C TYR A 270 -9.38 -9.11 -7.41
N GLN A 271 -9.50 -10.41 -7.22
CA GLN A 271 -10.81 -11.08 -7.12
C GLN A 271 -11.35 -10.93 -5.70
N ARG A 272 -12.65 -10.66 -5.57
CA ARG A 272 -13.39 -10.51 -4.32
C ARG A 272 -14.77 -11.21 -4.42
N PRO A 273 -15.44 -11.54 -3.31
CA PRO A 273 -16.74 -12.20 -3.35
C PRO A 273 -17.86 -11.30 -3.89
N VAL A 274 -18.94 -11.92 -4.33
CA VAL A 274 -20.20 -11.27 -4.73
C VAL A 274 -21.27 -11.42 -3.67
N TYR A 275 -22.22 -10.51 -3.69
CA TYR A 275 -23.42 -10.50 -2.86
C TYR A 275 -24.64 -10.13 -3.71
N GLN A 276 -25.84 -10.36 -3.19
CA GLN A 276 -27.09 -10.03 -3.90
C GLN A 276 -27.17 -8.56 -4.32
N ASP A 277 -26.67 -7.64 -3.50
CA ASP A 277 -26.60 -6.20 -3.78
C ASP A 277 -25.17 -5.72 -4.13
N TRP A 278 -24.25 -6.66 -4.39
CA TRP A 278 -22.91 -6.35 -4.85
C TRP A 278 -22.41 -7.41 -5.86
N PRO A 279 -22.73 -7.27 -7.16
CA PRO A 279 -22.45 -8.31 -8.16
C PRO A 279 -21.04 -8.25 -8.77
N TYR A 280 -20.16 -7.37 -8.29
CA TYR A 280 -18.82 -7.18 -8.87
C TYR A 280 -17.77 -8.04 -8.16
N ASN A 281 -17.15 -8.96 -8.89
CA ASN A 281 -16.20 -9.96 -8.39
C ASN A 281 -14.74 -9.64 -8.69
N LEU A 282 -14.46 -8.66 -9.54
CA LEU A 282 -13.09 -8.27 -9.92
C LEU A 282 -12.91 -6.77 -9.74
N PHE A 283 -11.80 -6.37 -9.13
CA PHE A 283 -11.50 -5.01 -8.74
C PHE A 283 -10.16 -4.59 -9.34
N SER A 284 -10.12 -3.47 -10.06
CA SER A 284 -8.88 -2.88 -10.57
C SER A 284 -8.74 -1.42 -10.13
N MET A 285 -7.63 -1.09 -9.48
CA MET A 285 -7.30 0.31 -9.16
C MET A 285 -6.60 0.96 -10.35
N VAL A 286 -7.20 2.01 -10.88
CA VAL A 286 -6.67 2.82 -11.99
C VAL A 286 -6.29 4.21 -11.49
N HIS A 287 -5.11 4.66 -11.88
CA HIS A 287 -4.63 6.01 -11.62
C HIS A 287 -4.64 6.81 -12.92
N ALA A 288 -5.22 8.01 -12.88
CA ALA A 288 -5.28 8.90 -14.03
C ALA A 288 -5.09 10.35 -13.59
N ARG A 289 -4.78 11.22 -14.56
CA ARG A 289 -4.63 12.65 -14.31
C ARG A 289 -5.96 13.33 -13.98
N THR A 290 -7.05 12.88 -14.61
CA THR A 290 -8.42 13.39 -14.39
C THR A 290 -9.44 12.26 -14.35
N ASN A 291 -10.66 12.55 -13.86
CA ASN A 291 -11.74 11.58 -13.84
C ASN A 291 -12.15 11.18 -15.27
N GLU A 292 -12.18 12.12 -16.21
CA GLU A 292 -12.49 11.86 -17.62
C GLU A 292 -11.46 10.96 -18.28
N ALA A 293 -10.17 11.13 -17.94
CA ALA A 293 -9.11 10.23 -18.40
C ALA A 293 -9.31 8.81 -17.82
N CYS A 294 -9.65 8.70 -16.53
CA CYS A 294 -9.96 7.41 -15.91
C CYS A 294 -11.17 6.72 -16.58
N GLU A 295 -12.20 7.48 -16.95
CA GLU A 295 -13.36 6.94 -17.69
C GLU A 295 -12.99 6.44 -19.08
N LYS A 296 -12.13 7.17 -19.80
CA LYS A 296 -11.62 6.74 -21.11
C LYS A 296 -10.84 5.43 -20.98
N ILE A 297 -9.94 5.33 -19.99
CA ILE A 297 -9.18 4.12 -19.69
C ILE A 297 -10.14 2.96 -19.34
N GLY A 298 -11.14 3.20 -18.49
CA GLY A 298 -12.13 2.17 -18.15
C GLY A 298 -12.91 1.65 -19.38
N LYS A 299 -13.28 2.54 -20.31
CA LYS A 299 -13.94 2.17 -21.57
C LYS A 299 -13.02 1.36 -22.48
N GLU A 300 -11.74 1.73 -22.56
CA GLU A 300 -10.75 0.98 -23.34
C GLU A 300 -10.53 -0.42 -22.76
N MET A 301 -10.28 -0.52 -21.46
CA MET A 301 -10.14 -1.79 -20.75
C MET A 301 -11.37 -2.68 -20.96
N SER A 302 -12.58 -2.13 -20.80
CA SER A 302 -13.86 -2.82 -21.02
C SER A 302 -13.95 -3.46 -22.41
N ARG A 303 -13.58 -2.71 -23.47
CA ARG A 303 -13.56 -3.22 -24.84
C ARG A 303 -12.52 -4.32 -25.03
N HIS A 304 -11.33 -4.14 -24.46
CA HIS A 304 -10.22 -5.08 -24.60
C HIS A 304 -10.50 -6.44 -23.92
N ILE A 305 -11.09 -6.42 -22.73
CA ILE A 305 -11.42 -7.64 -21.97
C ILE A 305 -12.78 -8.24 -22.36
N GLY A 306 -13.62 -7.47 -23.06
CA GLY A 306 -14.96 -7.87 -23.46
C GLY A 306 -15.95 -7.97 -22.29
N ILE A 307 -15.84 -7.07 -21.30
CA ILE A 307 -16.74 -6.99 -20.14
C ILE A 307 -17.40 -5.61 -20.13
N THR A 308 -18.71 -5.55 -20.31
CA THR A 308 -19.50 -4.31 -20.38
C THR A 308 -20.11 -3.90 -19.05
N GLU A 309 -20.33 -4.85 -18.14
CA GLU A 309 -20.89 -4.58 -16.81
C GLU A 309 -19.76 -4.20 -15.82
N TYR A 310 -19.55 -2.90 -15.66
CA TYR A 310 -18.59 -2.35 -14.70
C TYR A 310 -19.03 -1.00 -14.15
N ARG A 311 -18.43 -0.56 -13.04
CA ARG A 311 -18.55 0.79 -12.51
C ARG A 311 -17.20 1.33 -12.08
N ILE A 312 -17.03 2.64 -12.15
CA ILE A 312 -15.87 3.34 -11.62
C ILE A 312 -16.28 4.04 -10.33
N LEU A 313 -15.69 3.65 -9.21
CA LEU A 313 -15.94 4.28 -7.91
C LEU A 313 -14.86 5.32 -7.68
N PHE A 314 -15.15 6.57 -8.00
CA PHE A 314 -14.24 7.68 -7.71
C PHE A 314 -14.20 7.96 -6.22
N SER A 315 -13.00 8.30 -5.72
CA SER A 315 -12.82 8.70 -4.32
C SER A 315 -13.12 10.20 -4.20
N SER A 316 -14.18 10.59 -3.51
CA SER A 316 -14.56 12.01 -3.33
C SER A 316 -13.83 12.65 -2.14
N LYS A 317 -13.58 11.89 -1.07
CA LYS A 317 -12.90 12.35 0.15
C LYS A 317 -11.96 11.28 0.70
N GLU A 318 -10.77 11.69 1.14
CA GLU A 318 -9.81 10.83 1.84
C GLU A 318 -9.87 11.13 3.33
N PHE A 319 -10.41 10.19 4.11
CA PHE A 319 -10.46 10.30 5.57
C PHE A 319 -9.18 9.80 6.22
N LYS A 320 -8.55 8.76 5.64
CA LYS A 320 -7.31 8.17 6.16
C LYS A 320 -6.51 7.51 5.07
N LYS A 321 -5.19 7.72 5.09
CA LYS A 321 -4.21 7.03 4.25
C LYS A 321 -2.89 6.86 4.99
N GLU A 322 -2.78 5.77 5.72
CA GLU A 322 -1.58 5.35 6.42
C GLU A 322 -1.31 3.88 6.24
N ARG A 323 -0.13 3.43 6.69
CA ARG A 323 0.18 2.02 6.72
C ARG A 323 -0.18 1.44 8.07
N VAL A 324 -0.58 0.19 8.05
CA VAL A 324 -0.71 -0.61 9.26
C VAL A 324 0.68 -0.75 9.86
N LYS A 325 0.83 -0.37 11.12
CA LYS A 325 2.03 -0.66 11.91
C LYS A 325 1.85 -2.03 12.54
N TYR A 326 2.72 -2.97 12.25
CA TYR A 326 2.55 -4.35 12.69
C TYR A 326 3.07 -4.53 14.11
N PHE A 327 2.38 -5.39 14.86
CA PHE A 327 2.72 -5.82 16.22
C PHE A 327 2.84 -4.69 17.27
N GLU A 328 2.29 -3.50 17.01
CA GLU A 328 2.25 -2.40 17.98
C GLU A 328 1.27 -2.67 19.13
N GLU A 329 1.57 -2.15 20.32
CA GLU A 329 0.74 -2.28 21.53
C GLU A 329 -0.69 -1.73 21.36
N ASN A 330 -0.87 -0.77 20.44
CA ASN A 330 -2.18 -0.18 20.15
C ASN A 330 -3.20 -1.22 19.65
N PHE A 331 -2.76 -2.37 19.13
CA PHE A 331 -3.66 -3.48 18.80
C PHE A 331 -4.19 -4.23 20.03
N GLU A 332 -3.47 -4.20 21.14
CA GLU A 332 -3.88 -4.82 22.40
C GLU A 332 -4.97 -4.00 23.10
N GLN A 333 -4.94 -2.67 22.92
CA GLN A 333 -5.96 -1.74 23.42
C GLN A 333 -7.32 -1.87 22.70
N ILE A 334 -7.38 -2.51 21.53
CA ILE A 334 -8.65 -2.78 20.83
C ILE A 334 -9.53 -3.74 21.64
N ASN A 335 -8.93 -4.62 22.46
CA ASN A 335 -9.66 -5.48 23.39
C ASN A 335 -10.42 -4.71 24.49
N LEU A 336 -10.23 -3.38 24.59
CA LEU A 336 -10.91 -2.51 25.56
C LEU A 336 -12.11 -1.76 24.97
N TRP A 337 -12.48 -1.99 23.71
CA TRP A 337 -13.74 -1.49 23.13
C TRP A 337 -14.95 -2.35 23.57
N ASN A 338 -14.88 -2.91 24.78
CA ASN A 338 -15.92 -3.72 25.42
C ASN A 338 -16.69 -2.89 26.45
#